data_AF-A0A919I783-F1
#
_entry.id   AF-A0A919I783-F1
#
_cell.length_a   1.000
_cell.length_b   1.000
_cell.length_c   1.000
_cell.angle_alpha   90.00
_cell.angle_beta   90.00
_cell.angle_gamma   90.00
#
_symmetry.space_group_name_H-M   'P 1'
#
loop_
_entity.id
_entity.type
_entity.pdbx_description
1 polymer ?
#
loop_
_entity_poly.entity_id
_entity_poly.type
_entity_poly.pdbx_seq_one_letter_code
_entity_poly.pdbx_strand_id
1 'polypeptide(L)' 'MRLLSLREVGDYLRPDERLAGEGLTVTMTLREALSQFVARRCETLPVVDAEGRPCGTLHFADLLRRR' A
#
# COMPACT_ATOMS: atom_id res chain seq x y z
N MET A 1 -19.22 12.89 14.74
CA MET A 1 -18.52 11.59 14.74
C MET A 1 -18.23 11.16 13.30
N ARG A 2 -17.04 11.46 12.76
CA ARG A 2 -16.59 10.99 11.43
C ARG A 2 -15.42 10.02 11.62
N LEU A 3 -15.74 8.76 11.95
CA LEU A 3 -14.79 7.66 12.14
C LEU A 3 -14.67 6.82 10.85
N LEU A 4 -14.38 7.46 9.71
CA LEU A 4 -14.23 6.74 8.43
C LEU A 4 -13.01 7.18 7.60
N SER A 5 -12.20 8.14 8.06
CA SER A 5 -11.33 8.89 7.15
C SER A 5 -9.82 8.62 7.22
N LEU A 6 -9.33 7.62 7.96
CA LEU A 6 -7.90 7.32 8.00
C LEU A 6 -7.67 5.81 7.98
N ARG A 7 -7.92 5.18 6.83
CA ARG A 7 -7.33 3.87 6.56
C ARG A 7 -6.10 4.09 5.70
N GLU A 8 -4.94 3.94 6.31
CA GLU A 8 -3.64 4.17 5.67
C GLU A 8 -3.19 2.88 4.99
N VAL A 9 -2.18 2.97 4.12
CA VAL A 9 -1.54 1.78 3.52
C VAL A 9 -1.10 0.79 4.61
N GLY A 10 -0.73 1.32 5.79
CA GLY A 10 -0.52 0.60 7.06
C GLY A 10 -1.48 -0.55 7.33
N ASP A 11 -2.78 -0.32 7.12
CA ASP A 11 -3.84 -1.26 7.52
C ASP A 11 -3.99 -2.48 6.60
N TYR A 12 -3.38 -2.43 5.41
CA TYR A 12 -3.53 -3.45 4.36
C TYR A 12 -2.20 -4.11 3.97
N LEU A 13 -1.13 -3.82 4.72
CA LEU A 13 0.16 -4.47 4.52
C LEU A 13 0.10 -5.95 4.85
N ARG A 14 0.68 -6.78 3.96
CA ARG A 14 1.04 -8.17 4.27
C ARG A 14 2.52 -8.22 4.67
N PRO A 15 2.85 -8.44 5.96
CA PRO A 15 4.23 -8.38 6.44
C PRO A 15 5.07 -9.60 6.07
N ASP A 16 4.43 -10.75 5.80
CA ASP A 16 5.08 -12.01 5.41
C ASP A 16 5.61 -11.99 3.97
N GLU A 17 5.23 -10.99 3.17
CA GLU A 17 5.63 -10.85 1.79
C GLU A 17 6.40 -9.53 1.63
N ARG A 18 7.70 -9.65 1.33
CA ARG A 18 8.60 -8.51 1.15
C ARG A 18 9.17 -8.54 -0.26
N LEU A 19 8.60 -7.71 -1.14
CA LEU A 19 9.20 -7.47 -2.45
C LEU A 19 10.40 -6.52 -2.32
N ALA A 20 11.47 -6.79 -3.07
CA ALA A 20 12.56 -5.84 -3.26
C ALA A 20 12.18 -4.81 -4.33
N GLY A 21 12.50 -3.54 -4.11
CA GLY A 21 12.32 -2.48 -5.09
C GLY A 21 11.73 -1.19 -4.52
N GLU A 22 11.50 -0.22 -5.40
CA GLU A 22 10.92 1.06 -5.04
C GLU A 22 9.42 0.91 -4.76
N GLY A 23 9.07 1.01 -3.48
CA GLY A 23 7.72 0.76 -2.98
C GLY A 23 6.91 2.02 -2.71
N LEU A 24 5.66 1.81 -2.30
CA LEU A 24 4.81 2.84 -1.69
C LEU A 24 5.39 3.22 -0.34
N THR A 25 5.33 4.49 0.06
CA THR A 25 5.65 4.84 1.44
C THR A 25 4.46 4.52 2.35
N VAL A 26 4.72 4.10 3.59
CA VAL A 26 3.64 3.85 4.58
C VAL A 26 2.75 5.07 4.83
N THR A 27 3.27 6.27 4.59
CA THR A 27 2.58 7.56 4.73
C THR A 27 1.69 7.94 3.55
N MET A 28 1.77 7.21 2.41
CA MET A 28 0.92 7.49 1.25
C MET A 28 -0.54 7.15 1.54
N THR A 29 -1.43 7.96 0.99
CA THR A 29 -2.85 7.66 0.98
C THR A 29 -3.15 6.50 0.03
N LEU A 30 -4.25 5.77 0.30
CA LEU A 30 -4.70 4.69 -0.61
C LEU A 30 -4.94 5.18 -2.04
N ARG A 31 -5.38 6.44 -2.23
CA ARG A 31 -5.58 7.02 -3.55
C ARG A 31 -4.26 7.14 -4.32
N GLU A 32 -3.20 7.58 -3.64
CA GLU A 32 -1.88 7.68 -4.26
C GLU A 32 -1.30 6.28 -4.55
N ALA A 33 -1.51 5.33 -3.63
CA ALA A 33 -1.18 3.92 -3.86
C ALA A 33 -1.90 3.36 -5.11
N LEU A 34 -3.19 3.63 -5.26
CA LEU A 34 -3.97 3.24 -6.45
C LEU A 34 -3.41 3.86 -7.74
N SER A 35 -3.02 5.13 -7.71
CA SER A 35 -2.39 5.79 -8.86
C SER A 35 -1.10 5.06 -9.28
N GLN A 36 -0.29 4.61 -8.33
CA GLN A 36 0.93 3.86 -8.61
C GLN A 36 0.64 2.47 -9.20
N PHE A 37 -0.36 1.76 -8.69
CA PHE A 37 -0.79 0.47 -9.28
C PHE A 37 -1.17 0.62 -10.75
N VAL A 38 -1.96 1.65 -11.08
CA VAL A 38 -2.40 1.92 -12.46
C VAL A 38 -1.23 2.36 -13.34
N ALA A 39 -0.37 3.26 -12.86
CA ALA A 39 0.77 3.77 -13.61
C ALA A 39 1.79 2.65 -13.92
N ARG A 40 2.05 1.76 -12.96
CA ARG A 40 3.01 0.67 -13.08
C ARG A 40 2.41 -0.60 -13.72
N ARG A 41 1.08 -0.65 -13.86
CA ARG A 41 0.31 -1.84 -14.30
C ARG A 41 0.69 -3.10 -13.51
N CYS A 42 0.80 -2.94 -12.19
CA CYS A 42 1.12 -4.02 -11.27
C CYS A 42 -0.07 -4.29 -10.35
N GLU A 43 -0.13 -5.49 -9.80
CA GLU A 43 -1.16 -5.89 -8.83
C GLU A 43 -0.61 -5.91 -7.39
N THR A 44 0.72 -5.86 -7.23
CA THR A 44 1.41 -5.87 -5.94
C THR A 44 2.50 -4.81 -5.92
N LEU A 45 2.60 -4.06 -4.82
CA LEU A 45 3.67 -3.08 -4.63
C LEU A 45 4.28 -3.26 -3.24
N PRO A 46 5.63 -3.29 -3.13
CA PRO A 46 6.26 -3.26 -1.82
C PRO A 46 5.91 -1.94 -1.12
N VAL A 47 5.90 -1.95 0.19
CA VAL A 47 5.69 -0.78 1.02
C VAL A 47 6.93 -0.59 1.88
N VAL A 48 7.43 0.64 1.93
CA VAL A 48 8.64 1.02 2.66
C VAL A 48 8.35 2.11 3.69
N ASP A 49 9.13 2.16 4.75
CA ASP A 49 9.10 3.26 5.71
C ASP A 49 9.80 4.53 5.16
N ALA A 50 9.85 5.58 5.98
CA ALA A 50 10.50 6.84 5.63
C ALA A 50 12.02 6.69 5.40
N GLU A 51 12.64 5.64 5.95
CA GLU A 51 14.05 5.31 5.75
C GLU A 51 14.27 4.38 4.54
N GLY A 52 13.21 4.04 3.79
CA GLY A 52 13.26 3.17 2.62
C GLY A 52 13.38 1.67 2.97
N ARG A 53 13.18 1.28 4.23
CA ARG A 53 13.22 -0.13 4.64
C ARG A 53 11.89 -0.81 4.31
N PRO A 54 11.92 -2.05 3.80
CA PRO A 54 10.70 -2.78 3.45
C PRO A 54 9.87 -3.12 4.69
N CYS A 55 8.66 -2.60 4.74
CA CYS A 55 7.66 -2.88 5.77
C CYS A 55 6.75 -4.06 5.42
N GLY A 56 6.54 -4.33 4.12
CA GLY A 56 5.71 -5.42 3.62
C GLY A 56 5.25 -5.19 2.19
N THR A 57 4.14 -5.82 1.78
CA THR A 57 3.58 -5.66 0.42
C THR A 57 2.09 -5.31 0.48
N LEU A 58 1.67 -4.39 -0.39
CA LEU A 58 0.27 -4.05 -0.62
C LEU A 58 -0.23 -4.74 -1.88
N HIS A 59 -1.40 -5.37 -1.77
CA HIS A 59 -2.06 -6.05 -2.89
C HIS A 59 -3.26 -5.22 -3.38
N PHE A 60 -3.34 -4.99 -4.69
CA PHE A 60 -4.46 -4.27 -5.31
C PHE A 60 -5.80 -4.99 -5.06
N ALA A 61 -5.80 -6.32 -5.07
CA ALA A 61 -6.99 -7.12 -4.78
C ALA A 61 -7.57 -6.85 -3.37
N ASP A 62 -6.72 -6.53 -2.39
CA ASP A 62 -7.17 -6.22 -1.03
C ASP A 62 -7.91 -4.88 -0.97
N LEU A 63 -7.59 -3.95 -1.89
CA LEU A 63 -8.29 -2.68 -2.05
C LEU A 63 -9.70 -2.86 -2.67
N LEU A 64 -9.86 -3.86 -3.53
CA LEU A 64 -11.14 -4.15 -4.21
C LEU A 64 -12.12 -4.96 -3.35
N ARG A 65 -11.64 -5.64 -2.30
CA ARG A 65 -12.43 -6.55 -1.47
C ARG A 65 -13.37 -5.87 -0.47
N ARG A 66 -13.24 -4.56 -0.22
CA ARG A 66 -14.17 -3.80 0.64
C ARG A 66 -15.17 -3.02 -0.21
N ARG A 67 -16.35 -3.62 -0.42
CA ARG A 67 -17.59 -2.91 -0.77
C ARG A 67 -18.27 -2.38 0.48
#